data_AF-A0A948TUN1-F1
#
_entry.id   AF-A0A948TUN1-F1
#
_cell.length_a   1.000
_cell.length_b   1.000
_cell.length_c   1.000
_cell.angle_alpha   90.00
_cell.angle_beta   90.00
_cell.angle_gamma   90.00
#
_symmetry.space_group_name_H-M   'P 1'
#
loop_
_entity.id
_entity.type
_entity.pdbx_description
1 polymer ?
#
loop_
_entity_poly.entity_id
_entity_poly.type
_entity_poly.pdbx_seq_one_letter_code
_entity_poly.pdbx_strand_id
1 'polypeptide(L)'
;MTTQQRPEIKTLANLEAAFAGESMAHIKYRYFAKLAREMGDEDTARVFEATADQEVMHAFGHLDLLYPKATMTPDKALQIAIDGETYEYTEMYPGFRATAEAEGHAAAVAEMDEQIGESKEHAARFRSTLEKAQKRFSALAKVEERHANHYKAQLAKVQA
;
A
#
# COMPACT_ATOMS: atom_id res chain seq x y z
N MET A 1 -37.51 9.71 28.45
CA MET A 1 -37.00 9.91 27.09
C MET A 1 -35.77 9.05 26.92
N THR A 2 -35.89 7.91 26.24
CA THR A 2 -34.77 7.00 25.97
C THR A 2 -33.96 7.59 24.82
N THR A 3 -32.75 8.06 25.11
CA THR A 3 -31.77 8.47 24.11
C THR A 3 -31.39 7.24 23.30
N GLN A 4 -31.91 7.12 22.06
CA GLN A 4 -31.36 6.17 21.10
C GLN A 4 -29.93 6.60 20.78
N GLN A 5 -28.96 5.88 21.32
CA GLN A 5 -27.56 6.01 20.94
C GLN A 5 -27.43 5.54 19.49
N ARG A 6 -26.99 6.42 18.57
CA ARG A 6 -26.71 6.01 17.20
C ARG A 6 -25.61 4.95 17.21
N PRO A 7 -25.73 3.90 16.38
CA PRO A 7 -24.71 2.87 16.31
C PRO A 7 -23.40 3.47 15.80
N GLU A 8 -22.30 2.93 16.33
CA GLU A 8 -20.95 3.21 15.88
C GLU A 8 -20.82 2.91 14.37
N ILE A 9 -20.28 3.86 13.60
CA ILE A 9 -20.05 3.67 12.16
C ILE A 9 -18.73 2.92 11.98
N LYS A 10 -18.83 1.61 11.72
CA LYS A 10 -17.69 0.68 11.58
C LYS A 10 -17.25 0.45 10.14
N THR A 11 -17.83 1.15 9.18
CA THR A 11 -17.66 0.85 7.76
C THR A 11 -16.20 0.87 7.30
N LEU A 12 -15.39 1.82 7.77
CA LEU A 12 -13.96 1.88 7.40
C LEU A 12 -13.20 0.66 7.95
N ALA A 13 -13.39 0.31 9.23
CA ALA A 13 -12.78 -0.88 9.81
C ALA A 13 -13.23 -2.18 9.12
N ASN A 14 -14.50 -2.26 8.70
CA ASN A 14 -14.99 -3.40 7.93
C ASN A 14 -14.33 -3.49 6.55
N LEU A 15 -14.07 -2.35 5.89
CA LEU A 15 -13.38 -2.32 4.60
C LEU A 15 -11.90 -2.71 4.74
N GLU A 16 -11.23 -2.27 5.80
CA GLU A 16 -9.84 -2.69 6.11
C GLU A 16 -9.78 -4.19 6.39
N ALA A 17 -10.74 -4.71 7.18
CA ALA A 17 -10.83 -6.14 7.45
C ALA A 17 -11.13 -6.97 6.19
N ALA A 18 -12.01 -6.48 5.30
CA ALA A 18 -12.29 -7.11 4.02
C ALA A 18 -11.05 -7.11 3.12
N PHE A 19 -10.37 -5.97 2.98
CA PHE A 19 -9.12 -5.86 2.24
C PHE A 19 -8.04 -6.84 2.75
N ALA A 20 -7.86 -6.93 4.07
CA ALA A 20 -6.96 -7.91 4.67
C ALA A 20 -7.40 -9.36 4.35
N GLY A 21 -8.69 -9.64 4.43
CA GLY A 21 -9.30 -10.93 4.08
C GLY A 21 -8.99 -11.36 2.65
N GLU A 22 -9.27 -10.48 1.67
CA GLU A 22 -9.03 -10.76 0.25
C GLU A 22 -7.54 -10.88 -0.07
N SER A 23 -6.68 -10.08 0.57
CA SER A 23 -5.22 -10.17 0.42
C SER A 23 -4.68 -11.51 0.92
N MET A 24 -5.19 -12.00 2.07
CA MET A 24 -4.86 -13.32 2.58
C MET A 24 -5.42 -14.44 1.70
N ALA A 25 -6.64 -14.29 1.16
CA ALA A 25 -7.25 -15.27 0.27
C ALA A 25 -6.44 -15.43 -1.01
N HIS A 26 -6.08 -14.32 -1.66
CA HIS A 26 -5.22 -14.30 -2.85
C HIS A 26 -3.96 -15.14 -2.67
N ILE A 27 -3.15 -14.85 -1.64
CA ILE A 27 -1.86 -15.52 -1.47
C ILE A 27 -2.02 -16.99 -1.05
N LYS A 28 -3.05 -17.33 -0.27
CA LYS A 28 -3.40 -18.73 0.07
C LYS A 28 -3.77 -19.53 -1.17
N TYR A 29 -4.63 -18.99 -2.04
CA TYR A 29 -5.05 -19.68 -3.24
C TYR A 29 -3.90 -19.88 -4.23
N ARG A 30 -2.99 -18.90 -4.36
CA ARG A 30 -1.74 -19.10 -5.12
C ARG A 30 -0.89 -20.23 -4.55
N TYR A 31 -0.75 -20.30 -3.23
CA TYR A 31 -0.02 -21.39 -2.58
C TYR A 31 -0.72 -22.75 -2.77
N PHE A 32 -2.04 -22.81 -2.66
CA PHE A 32 -2.80 -24.04 -2.90
C PHE A 32 -2.74 -24.50 -4.35
N ALA A 33 -2.73 -23.57 -5.30
CA ALA A 33 -2.50 -23.90 -6.71
C ALA A 33 -1.13 -24.55 -6.92
N LYS A 34 -0.08 -24.01 -6.30
CA LYS A 34 1.27 -24.61 -6.31
C LYS A 34 1.23 -26.04 -5.77
N LEU A 35 0.60 -26.27 -4.61
CA LEU A 35 0.49 -27.61 -4.03
C LEU A 35 -0.31 -28.58 -4.91
N ALA A 36 -1.44 -28.14 -5.47
CA ALA A 36 -2.25 -28.95 -6.39
C ALA A 36 -1.45 -29.39 -7.62
N ARG A 37 -0.66 -28.47 -8.19
CA ARG A 37 0.25 -28.74 -9.31
C ARG A 37 1.35 -29.74 -8.95
N GLU A 38 1.93 -29.64 -7.75
CA GLU A 38 2.91 -30.61 -7.25
C GLU A 38 2.32 -32.02 -7.07
N MET A 39 1.02 -32.12 -6.82
CA MET A 39 0.28 -33.40 -6.76
C MET A 39 -0.22 -33.89 -8.14
N GLY A 40 0.03 -33.14 -9.21
CA GLY A 40 -0.42 -33.48 -10.56
C GLY A 40 -1.88 -33.11 -10.88
N ASP A 41 -2.55 -32.38 -9.99
CA ASP A 41 -3.92 -31.89 -10.20
C ASP A 41 -3.90 -30.47 -10.78
N GLU A 42 -3.70 -30.42 -12.10
CA GLU A 42 -3.63 -29.17 -12.86
C GLU A 42 -4.99 -28.45 -12.94
N ASP A 43 -6.10 -29.18 -12.91
CA ASP A 43 -7.44 -28.61 -13.04
C ASP A 43 -7.80 -27.81 -11.79
N THR A 44 -7.56 -28.38 -10.60
CA THR A 44 -7.73 -27.68 -9.32
C THR A 44 -6.76 -26.50 -9.20
N ALA A 45 -5.51 -26.65 -9.65
CA ALA A 45 -4.54 -25.55 -9.64
C ALA A 45 -5.05 -24.33 -10.43
N ARG A 46 -5.58 -24.55 -11.64
CA ARG A 46 -6.13 -23.46 -12.47
C ARG A 46 -7.35 -22.79 -11.84
N VAL A 47 -8.20 -23.54 -11.14
CA VAL A 47 -9.34 -22.96 -10.41
C VAL A 47 -8.84 -22.04 -9.29
N PHE A 48 -7.88 -22.49 -8.48
CA PHE A 48 -7.30 -21.65 -7.44
C PHE A 48 -6.61 -20.40 -7.99
N GLU A 49 -5.86 -20.51 -9.09
CA GLU A 49 -5.22 -19.36 -9.75
C GLU A 49 -6.26 -18.35 -10.24
N ALA A 50 -7.32 -18.82 -10.92
CA ALA A 50 -8.38 -17.96 -11.42
C ALA A 50 -9.15 -17.26 -10.28
N THR A 51 -9.42 -17.94 -9.17
CA THR A 51 -10.04 -17.33 -7.99
C THR A 51 -9.08 -16.32 -7.35
N ALA A 52 -7.80 -16.65 -7.21
CA ALA A 52 -6.81 -15.72 -6.66
C ALA A 52 -6.74 -14.41 -7.46
N ASP A 53 -6.85 -14.47 -8.79
CA ASP A 53 -6.88 -13.29 -9.64
C ASP A 53 -8.15 -12.45 -9.41
N GLN A 54 -9.28 -13.07 -9.07
CA GLN A 54 -10.51 -12.37 -8.70
C GLN A 54 -10.39 -11.68 -7.34
N GLU A 55 -9.73 -12.28 -6.34
CA GLU A 55 -9.57 -11.67 -5.02
C GLU A 55 -8.73 -10.38 -5.07
N VAL A 56 -7.81 -10.26 -6.03
CA VAL A 56 -7.10 -8.99 -6.28
C VAL A 56 -8.08 -7.89 -6.69
N MET A 57 -9.08 -8.22 -7.53
CA MET A 57 -10.09 -7.26 -7.97
C MET A 57 -11.04 -6.88 -6.83
N HIS A 58 -11.39 -7.82 -5.94
CA HIS A 58 -12.15 -7.51 -4.73
C HIS A 58 -11.36 -6.59 -3.79
N ALA A 59 -10.09 -6.91 -3.54
CA ALA A 59 -9.19 -6.07 -2.75
C ALA A 59 -9.08 -4.64 -3.31
N PHE A 60 -8.95 -4.49 -4.64
CA PHE A 60 -8.96 -3.17 -5.30
C PHE A 60 -10.27 -2.42 -5.12
N GLY A 61 -11.42 -3.11 -5.14
CA GLY A 61 -12.71 -2.49 -4.85
C GLY A 61 -12.79 -1.90 -3.44
N HIS A 62 -12.24 -2.59 -2.44
CA HIS A 62 -12.14 -2.07 -1.07
C HIS A 62 -11.15 -0.91 -0.96
N LEU A 63 -9.99 -1.01 -1.61
CA LEU A 63 -8.99 0.06 -1.64
C LEU A 63 -9.49 1.33 -2.34
N ASP A 64 -10.32 1.23 -3.38
CA ASP A 64 -10.93 2.39 -4.04
C ASP A 64 -11.83 3.19 -3.07
N LEU A 65 -12.42 2.54 -2.06
CA LEU A 65 -13.23 3.17 -1.01
C LEU A 65 -12.37 3.72 0.14
N LEU A 66 -11.32 3.00 0.54
CA LEU A 66 -10.39 3.42 1.60
C LEU A 66 -9.45 4.54 1.16
N TYR A 67 -9.05 4.52 -0.11
CA TYR A 67 -8.07 5.43 -0.71
C TYR A 67 -8.61 6.04 -2.00
N PRO A 68 -9.62 6.94 -1.91
CA PRO A 68 -10.28 7.46 -3.10
C PRO A 68 -9.30 8.16 -4.06
N LYS A 69 -9.33 7.77 -5.33
CA LYS A 69 -8.46 8.28 -6.41
C LYS A 69 -8.40 9.81 -6.48
N ALA A 70 -9.51 10.49 -6.20
CA ALA A 70 -9.58 11.95 -6.17
C ALA A 70 -8.64 12.61 -5.14
N THR A 71 -8.21 11.86 -4.12
CA THR A 71 -7.37 12.35 -3.02
C THR A 71 -6.03 11.63 -2.93
N MET A 72 -5.77 10.65 -3.81
CA MET A 72 -4.56 9.84 -3.77
C MET A 72 -3.58 10.29 -4.85
N THR A 73 -2.62 11.11 -4.44
CA THR A 73 -1.53 11.58 -5.28
C THR A 73 -0.29 10.66 -5.11
N PRO A 74 0.63 10.61 -6.08
CA PRO A 74 1.84 9.78 -5.96
C PRO A 74 2.68 10.07 -4.70
N ASP A 75 2.77 11.32 -4.28
CA ASP A 75 3.48 11.72 -3.06
C ASP A 75 2.78 11.21 -1.79
N LYS A 76 1.45 11.25 -1.74
CA LYS A 76 0.68 10.69 -0.63
C LYS A 76 0.80 9.16 -0.56
N ALA A 77 0.75 8.48 -1.71
CA ALA A 77 0.94 7.04 -1.78
C ALA A 77 2.35 6.63 -1.33
N LEU A 78 3.38 7.37 -1.73
CA LEU A 78 4.75 7.15 -1.26
C LEU A 78 4.88 7.40 0.24
N GLN A 79 4.22 8.43 0.78
CA GLN A 79 4.25 8.69 2.22
C GLN A 79 3.60 7.55 3.02
N ILE A 80 2.44 7.04 2.57
CA ILE A 80 1.79 5.88 3.19
C ILE A 80 2.71 4.66 3.19
N ALA A 81 3.40 4.39 2.08
CA ALA A 81 4.36 3.29 1.99
C ALA A 81 5.55 3.50 2.95
N ILE A 82 6.09 4.73 3.04
CA ILE A 82 7.17 5.06 3.98
C ILE A 82 6.72 4.83 5.42
N ASP A 83 5.52 5.25 5.78
CA ASP A 83 5.00 5.13 7.13
C ASP A 83 4.78 3.66 7.51
N GLY A 84 4.23 2.86 6.60
CA GLY A 84 4.07 1.41 6.76
C GLY A 84 5.40 0.69 6.97
N GLU A 85 6.32 0.83 6.01
CA GLU A 85 7.65 0.20 6.09
C GLU A 85 8.43 0.67 7.34
N THR A 86 8.26 1.95 7.75
CA THR A 86 8.86 2.46 8.99
C THR A 86 8.31 1.77 10.21
N TYR A 87 6.98 1.67 10.33
CA TYR A 87 6.34 0.94 11.43
C TYR A 87 6.81 -0.53 11.48
N GLU A 88 6.96 -1.16 10.32
CA GLU A 88 7.45 -2.54 10.22
C GLU A 88 8.85 -2.70 10.83
N TYR A 89 9.84 -1.90 10.43
CA TYR A 89 11.21 -2.05 10.93
C TYR A 89 11.48 -1.38 12.30
N THR A 90 10.64 -0.45 12.77
CA THR A 90 10.85 0.20 14.08
C THR A 90 10.02 -0.39 15.20
N GLU A 91 8.84 -0.93 14.91
CA GLU A 91 7.88 -1.38 15.94
C GLU A 91 7.47 -2.85 15.75
N MET A 92 6.89 -3.19 14.59
CA MET A 92 6.20 -4.48 14.39
C MET A 92 7.16 -5.66 14.43
N TYR A 93 8.13 -5.71 13.51
CA TYR A 93 9.07 -6.82 13.45
C TYR A 93 10.01 -6.88 14.65
N PRO A 94 10.51 -5.75 15.22
CA PRO A 94 11.23 -5.80 16.50
C PRO A 94 10.41 -6.42 17.63
N GLY A 95 9.11 -6.11 17.71
CA GLY A 95 8.19 -6.74 18.66
C GLY A 95 8.05 -8.24 18.43
N PHE A 96 7.78 -8.66 17.19
CA PHE A 96 7.64 -10.07 16.84
C PHE A 96 8.93 -10.86 17.05
N ARG A 97 10.07 -10.27 16.72
CA ARG A 97 11.39 -10.84 16.96
C ARG A 97 11.62 -11.09 18.45
N ALA A 98 11.30 -10.11 19.30
CA ALA A 98 11.43 -10.25 20.75
C ALA A 98 10.55 -11.37 21.31
N THR A 99 9.31 -11.50 20.82
CA THR A 99 8.43 -12.63 21.16
C THR A 99 9.03 -13.96 20.71
N ALA A 100 9.49 -14.08 19.47
CA ALA A 100 10.10 -15.30 18.94
C ALA A 100 11.37 -15.70 19.71
N GLU A 101 12.18 -14.73 20.13
CA GLU A 101 13.37 -14.96 20.96
C GLU A 101 12.99 -15.47 22.35
N ALA A 102 11.99 -14.86 23.00
CA ALA A 102 11.49 -15.29 24.31
C ALA A 102 10.90 -16.71 24.29
N GLU A 103 10.30 -17.11 23.17
CA GLU A 103 9.71 -18.44 22.97
C GLU A 103 10.70 -19.49 22.42
N GLY A 104 11.94 -19.08 22.10
CA GLY A 104 12.99 -19.99 21.60
C GLY A 104 12.84 -20.41 20.14
N HIS A 105 12.11 -19.62 19.32
CA HIS A 105 11.86 -19.89 17.92
C HIS A 105 12.93 -19.26 17.00
N ALA A 106 14.11 -19.89 16.94
CA ALA A 106 15.27 -19.36 16.19
C ALA A 106 15.00 -19.08 14.69
N ALA A 107 14.19 -19.91 14.02
CA ALA A 107 13.83 -19.67 12.62
C ALA A 107 12.97 -18.42 12.44
N ALA A 108 12.03 -18.17 13.36
CA ALA A 108 11.22 -16.96 13.34
C ALA A 108 12.07 -15.72 13.65
N VAL A 109 13.02 -15.81 14.59
CA VAL A 109 13.97 -14.71 14.84
C VAL A 109 14.73 -14.33 13.57
N ALA A 110 15.28 -15.33 12.86
CA ALA A 110 16.01 -15.10 11.62
C ALA A 110 15.14 -14.44 10.53
N GLU A 111 13.90 -14.91 10.35
CA GLU A 111 12.94 -14.29 9.44
C GLU A 111 12.65 -12.83 9.82
N MET A 112 12.38 -12.54 11.10
CA MET A 112 12.10 -11.18 11.54
C MET A 112 13.33 -10.26 11.36
N ASP A 113 14.54 -10.76 11.55
CA ASP A 113 15.79 -10.02 11.31
C ASP A 113 15.94 -9.63 9.82
N GLU A 114 15.61 -10.54 8.90
CA GLU A 114 15.59 -10.27 7.45
C GLU A 114 14.53 -9.21 7.11
N GLN A 115 13.30 -9.40 7.58
CA GLN A 115 12.19 -8.47 7.33
C GLN A 115 12.47 -7.05 7.86
N ILE A 116 13.12 -6.91 9.02
CA ILE A 116 13.59 -5.60 9.54
C ILE A 116 14.57 -4.95 8.57
N GLY A 117 15.52 -5.72 8.06
CA GLY A 117 16.51 -5.25 7.08
C GLY A 117 15.85 -4.76 5.79
N GLU A 118 15.00 -5.61 5.19
CA GLU A 118 14.31 -5.30 3.93
C GLU A 118 13.37 -4.10 4.07
N SER A 119 12.55 -4.05 5.13
CA SER A 119 11.62 -2.94 5.37
C SER A 119 12.36 -1.59 5.50
N LYS A 120 13.54 -1.60 6.11
CA LYS A 120 14.40 -0.41 6.20
C LYS A 120 14.91 0.03 4.82
N GLU A 121 15.29 -0.91 3.96
CA GLU A 121 15.71 -0.62 2.59
C GLU A 121 14.54 -0.09 1.75
N HIS A 122 13.35 -0.68 1.88
CA HIS A 122 12.14 -0.22 1.21
C HIS A 122 11.78 1.21 1.61
N ALA A 123 11.72 1.51 2.91
CA ALA A 123 11.47 2.86 3.40
C ALA A 123 12.48 3.88 2.84
N ALA A 124 13.77 3.53 2.79
CA ALA A 124 14.80 4.39 2.21
C ALA A 124 14.58 4.61 0.70
N ARG A 125 14.21 3.57 -0.05
CA ARG A 125 13.92 3.65 -1.49
C ARG A 125 12.70 4.52 -1.77
N PHE A 126 11.63 4.38 -1.00
CA PHE A 126 10.44 5.22 -1.13
C PHE A 126 10.72 6.69 -0.78
N ARG A 127 11.46 6.96 0.30
CA ARG A 127 11.91 8.33 0.64
C ARG A 127 12.72 8.97 -0.49
N SER A 128 13.70 8.27 -1.04
CA SER A 128 14.48 8.77 -2.17
C SER A 128 13.62 9.05 -3.41
N THR A 129 12.62 8.20 -3.66
CA THR A 129 11.67 8.39 -4.77
C THR A 129 10.79 9.62 -4.56
N LEU A 130 10.28 9.81 -3.33
CA LEU A 130 9.46 10.96 -2.97
C LEU A 130 10.23 12.28 -3.13
N GLU A 131 11.48 12.35 -2.65
CA GLU A 131 12.32 13.54 -2.81
C GLU A 131 12.57 13.89 -4.28
N LYS A 132 12.82 12.88 -5.13
CA LYS A 132 12.98 13.08 -6.58
C LYS A 132 11.69 13.59 -7.22
N ALA A 133 10.54 13.04 -6.84
CA ALA A 133 9.24 13.47 -7.33
C ALA A 133 8.95 14.92 -6.94
N GLN A 134 9.18 15.30 -5.68
CA GLN A 134 9.00 16.67 -5.18
C GLN A 134 9.89 17.68 -5.93
N LYS A 135 11.17 17.35 -6.17
CA LYS A 135 12.08 18.20 -6.96
C LYS A 135 11.57 18.37 -8.39
N ARG A 136 11.08 17.30 -9.03
CA ARG A 136 10.49 17.35 -10.38
C ARG A 136 9.25 18.23 -10.42
N PHE A 137 8.33 18.08 -9.46
CA PHE A 137 7.12 18.90 -9.40
C PHE A 137 7.43 20.38 -9.15
N SER A 138 8.37 20.70 -8.27
CA SER A 138 8.83 22.08 -8.05
C SER A 138 9.43 22.69 -9.32
N ALA A 139 10.21 21.92 -10.08
CA ALA A 139 10.77 22.38 -11.35
C ALA A 139 9.68 22.65 -12.40
N LEU A 140 8.69 21.76 -12.53
CA LEU A 140 7.56 21.94 -13.43
C LEU A 140 6.69 23.15 -13.06
N ALA A 141 6.39 23.35 -11.77
CA ALA A 141 5.63 24.51 -11.29
C ALA A 141 6.30 25.84 -11.71
N LYS A 142 7.63 25.93 -11.59
CA LYS A 142 8.41 27.10 -12.04
C LYS A 142 8.41 27.30 -13.56
N VAL A 143 8.20 26.24 -14.35
CA VAL A 143 8.07 26.34 -15.80
C VAL A 143 6.68 26.83 -16.17
N GLU A 144 5.64 26.27 -15.56
CA GLU A 144 4.25 26.71 -15.77
C GLU A 144 4.01 28.14 -15.32
N GLU A 145 4.61 28.57 -14.19
CA GLU A 145 4.57 29.97 -13.76
C GLU A 145 5.21 30.89 -14.81
N ARG A 146 6.34 30.49 -15.39
CA ARG A 146 6.99 31.25 -16.47
C ARG A 146 6.11 31.32 -17.72
N HIS A 147 5.47 30.23 -18.12
CA HIS A 147 4.51 30.22 -19.24
C HIS A 147 3.32 31.14 -18.96
N ALA A 148 2.71 31.06 -17.78
CA ALA A 148 1.58 31.90 -17.38
C ALA A 148 1.95 33.39 -17.40
N ASN A 149 3.13 33.74 -16.88
CA ASN A 149 3.63 35.11 -16.90
C ASN A 149 3.92 35.60 -18.33
N HIS A 150 4.46 34.73 -19.20
CA HIS A 150 4.67 35.04 -20.61
C HIS A 150 3.33 35.33 -21.33
N TYR A 151 2.32 34.49 -21.14
CA TYR A 151 0.99 34.72 -21.73
C TYR A 151 0.34 36.01 -21.22
N LYS A 152 0.43 36.31 -19.91
CA LYS A 152 -0.06 37.57 -19.34
C LYS A 152 0.65 38.78 -19.96
N ALA A 153 1.97 38.72 -20.12
CA ALA A 153 2.75 39.79 -20.73
C ALA A 153 2.39 40.00 -22.20
N GLN A 154 2.14 38.92 -22.96
CA GLN A 154 1.74 39.01 -24.35
C GLN A 154 0.31 39.54 -24.52
N LEU A 155 -0.63 39.11 -23.68
CA LEU A 155 -1.99 39.63 -23.66
C LEU A 155 -2.01 41.15 -23.40
N ALA A 156 -1.23 41.62 -22.44
CA ALA A 156 -1.11 43.05 -22.13
C ALA A 156 -0.61 43.88 -23.33
N LYS A 157 0.26 43.32 -24.18
CA LYS A 157 0.74 43.99 -25.41
C LYS A 157 -0.32 44.07 -26.51
N VAL A 158 -1.22 43.11 -26.58
CA VAL A 158 -2.30 43.09 -27.59
C VAL A 158 -3.46 44.00 -27.20
N GLN A 159 -3.62 44.28 -25.90
CA GLN A 159 -4.68 45.13 -25.35
C GLN A 159 -4.28 46.61 -25.20
N ALA A 160 -3.01 46.94 -25.46
CA ALA A 160 -2.47 48.32 -25.43
C ALA A 160 -2.49 48.93 -26.83
#